data_AF-A0A0P9MY61-F1
#
_entry.id   AF-A0A0P9MY61-F1
#
_cell.length_a   1.000
_cell.length_b   1.000
_cell.length_c   1.000
_cell.angle_alpha   90.00
_cell.angle_beta   90.00
_cell.angle_gamma   90.00
#
_symmetry.space_group_name_H-M   'P 1'
#
loop_
_entity.id
_entity.type
_entity.pdbx_description
1 polymer ?
#
loop_
_entity_poly.entity_id
_entity_poly.type
_entity_poly.pdbx_seq_one_letter_code
_entity_poly.pdbx_strand_id
1 'polypeptide(L)'
;MGCWYACARMVGHSVEAGPRLGLPELYDQRSGHSGLQDFSDVERFIQNEGLTKVDLPASEHFSHEELGELLYKHGPIIFGWKTPNNSWHMSVLTGVDSHTSSVIFHDPRQGPDITMPLSYFNQRLAWQVPHAMLYR
;
A
#
# COMPACT_ATOMS: atom_id res chain seq x y z
N MET A 1 -0.20 -9.54 8.72
CA MET A 1 -0.22 -9.45 7.24
C MET A 1 -1.59 -9.45 6.55
N GLY A 2 -2.74 -9.42 7.27
CA GLY A 2 -4.06 -9.43 6.60
C GLY A 2 -4.35 -8.19 5.73
N CYS A 3 -3.90 -7.00 6.16
CA CYS A 3 -3.97 -5.76 5.36
C CYS A 3 -3.13 -5.86 4.08
N TRP A 4 -1.96 -6.50 4.16
CA TRP A 4 -1.03 -6.70 3.05
C TRP A 4 -1.70 -7.45 1.89
N TYR A 5 -2.31 -8.59 2.20
CA TYR A 5 -3.01 -9.40 1.20
C TYR A 5 -4.27 -8.70 0.66
N ALA A 6 -5.04 -8.01 1.51
CA ALA A 6 -6.18 -7.23 1.07
C ALA A 6 -5.76 -6.11 0.08
N CYS A 7 -4.65 -5.43 0.33
CA CYS A 7 -4.13 -4.38 -0.55
C CYS A 7 -3.66 -4.95 -1.90
N ALA A 8 -2.89 -6.04 -1.92
CA ALA A 8 -2.55 -6.71 -3.17
C ALA A 8 -3.77 -7.17 -3.94
N ARG A 9 -4.83 -7.63 -3.24
CA ARG A 9 -6.10 -7.96 -3.88
C ARG A 9 -6.71 -6.76 -4.59
N MET A 10 -6.81 -5.61 -3.93
CA MET A 10 -7.36 -4.39 -4.50
C MET A 10 -6.57 -3.90 -5.71
N VAL A 11 -5.24 -3.89 -5.65
CA VAL A 11 -4.40 -3.44 -6.77
C VAL A 11 -4.51 -4.40 -7.96
N GLY A 12 -4.29 -5.70 -7.78
CA GLY A 12 -4.35 -6.61 -8.94
C GLY A 12 -5.77 -6.85 -9.49
N HIS A 13 -6.85 -6.64 -8.71
CA HIS A 13 -8.21 -6.63 -9.29
C HIS A 13 -8.46 -5.42 -10.19
N SER A 14 -7.71 -4.33 -9.96
CA SER A 14 -7.81 -3.12 -10.77
C SER A 14 -7.01 -3.22 -12.09
N VAL A 15 -6.12 -4.21 -12.23
CA VAL A 15 -5.16 -4.32 -13.35
C VAL A 15 -5.32 -5.59 -14.18
N GLU A 16 -5.64 -6.77 -13.60
CA GLU A 16 -5.73 -8.04 -14.35
C GLU A 16 -6.79 -9.03 -13.80
N ALA A 17 -7.28 -9.93 -14.67
CA ALA A 17 -7.95 -11.17 -14.28
C ALA A 17 -6.96 -12.35 -14.40
N GLY A 18 -6.57 -12.98 -13.29
CA GLY A 18 -5.64 -14.12 -13.32
C GLY A 18 -5.51 -14.88 -11.97
N PRO A 19 -4.93 -16.10 -11.97
CA PRO A 19 -4.73 -16.89 -10.76
C PRO A 19 -3.68 -16.23 -9.86
N ARG A 20 -4.04 -15.98 -8.59
CA ARG A 20 -3.11 -15.42 -7.60
C ARG A 20 -2.37 -16.53 -6.86
N LEU A 21 -1.05 -16.39 -6.79
CA LEU A 21 -0.19 -17.34 -6.07
C LEU A 21 -0.11 -17.02 -4.57
N GLY A 22 -0.24 -15.75 -4.16
CA GLY A 22 -0.23 -15.38 -2.75
C GLY A 22 1.08 -15.73 -2.04
N LEU A 23 1.03 -15.70 -0.71
CA LEU A 23 1.94 -16.48 0.13
C LEU A 23 1.16 -17.71 0.60
N PRO A 24 1.60 -18.95 0.29
CA PRO A 24 0.90 -20.18 0.69
C PRO A 24 0.57 -20.23 2.20
N GLU A 25 1.41 -19.61 3.01
CA GLU A 25 1.31 -19.51 4.47
C GLU A 25 0.07 -18.72 4.93
N LEU A 26 -0.47 -17.81 4.09
CA LEU A 26 -1.74 -17.11 4.37
C LEU A 26 -2.94 -18.05 4.40
N TYR A 27 -2.85 -19.19 3.72
CA TYR A 27 -3.90 -20.20 3.64
C TYR A 27 -3.68 -21.37 4.62
N ASP A 28 -2.57 -21.36 5.38
CA ASP A 28 -2.38 -22.32 6.46
C ASP A 28 -3.36 -21.99 7.60
N GLN A 29 -4.22 -22.96 7.92
CA GLN A 29 -5.20 -22.85 9.00
C GLN A 29 -4.56 -22.68 10.39
N ARG A 30 -3.28 -23.03 10.56
CA ARG A 30 -2.58 -22.95 11.86
C ARG A 30 -1.92 -21.60 12.11
N SER A 31 -1.51 -20.89 11.06
CA SER A 31 -0.67 -19.69 11.18
C SER A 31 -1.25 -18.50 10.43
N GLY A 32 -1.90 -18.70 9.28
CA GLY A 32 -2.44 -17.63 8.45
C GLY A 32 -1.50 -16.42 8.32
N HIS A 33 -2.04 -15.23 8.58
CA HIS A 33 -1.31 -13.97 8.47
C HIS A 33 -0.40 -13.63 9.66
N SER A 34 -0.36 -14.47 10.72
CA SER A 34 0.55 -14.31 11.87
C SER A 34 1.86 -15.08 11.71
N GLY A 35 1.97 -15.99 10.73
CA GLY A 35 3.21 -16.68 10.35
C GLY A 35 4.17 -15.86 9.48
N LEU A 36 3.75 -14.66 9.06
CA LEU A 36 4.50 -13.75 8.20
C LEU A 36 4.85 -12.50 9.01
N GLN A 37 6.06 -12.46 9.58
CA GLN A 37 6.50 -11.39 10.49
C GLN A 37 7.87 -10.84 10.13
N ASP A 38 8.60 -11.47 9.22
CA ASP A 38 9.97 -11.08 8.88
C ASP A 38 10.02 -10.14 7.66
N PHE A 39 11.05 -9.31 7.61
CA PHE A 39 11.36 -8.47 6.46
C PHE A 39 11.58 -9.28 5.17
N SER A 40 12.11 -10.50 5.31
CA SER A 40 12.28 -11.45 4.19
C SER A 40 10.94 -11.88 3.57
N ASP A 41 9.87 -11.93 4.37
CA ASP A 41 8.52 -12.24 3.89
C ASP A 41 7.95 -11.13 3.00
N VAL A 42 8.32 -9.86 3.26
CA VAL A 42 7.87 -8.71 2.48
C VAL A 42 8.48 -8.72 1.08
N GLU A 43 9.78 -8.98 0.95
CA GLU A 43 10.43 -9.06 -0.36
C GLU A 43 9.91 -10.26 -1.18
N ARG A 44 9.71 -11.41 -0.54
CA ARG A 44 9.07 -12.57 -1.17
C ARG A 44 7.63 -12.28 -1.60
N PHE A 45 6.88 -11.57 -0.79
CA PHE A 45 5.53 -11.12 -1.13
C PHE A 45 5.54 -10.21 -2.37
N ILE A 46 6.42 -9.19 -2.39
CA ILE A 46 6.57 -8.26 -3.51
C ILE A 46 6.86 -9.04 -4.79
N GLN A 47 7.77 -10.01 -4.75
CA GLN A 47 8.11 -10.85 -5.90
C GLN A 47 6.94 -11.73 -6.35
N ASN A 48 6.29 -12.45 -5.43
CA ASN A 48 5.18 -13.35 -5.75
C ASN A 48 3.96 -12.62 -6.32
N GLU A 49 3.70 -11.41 -5.84
CA GLU A 49 2.60 -10.56 -6.31
C GLU A 49 3.04 -9.63 -7.46
N GLY A 50 4.24 -9.80 -8.01
CA GLY A 50 4.74 -9.00 -9.13
C GLY A 50 4.70 -7.49 -8.89
N LEU A 51 4.89 -7.07 -7.65
CA LEU A 51 4.83 -5.67 -7.25
C LEU A 51 6.17 -4.97 -7.49
N THR A 52 6.10 -3.69 -7.83
CA THR A 52 7.25 -2.82 -8.02
C THR A 52 7.24 -1.70 -6.99
N LYS A 53 8.42 -1.29 -6.53
CA LYS A 53 8.60 -0.23 -5.53
C LYS A 53 8.52 1.14 -6.21
N VAL A 54 7.87 2.10 -5.56
CA VAL A 54 7.97 3.52 -5.96
C VAL A 54 9.32 4.06 -5.50
N ASP A 55 10.00 4.80 -6.36
CA ASP A 55 11.19 5.56 -5.97
C ASP A 55 10.79 6.70 -5.03
N LEU A 56 11.12 6.57 -3.74
CA LEU A 56 10.76 7.57 -2.74
C LEU A 56 11.65 8.82 -2.90
N PRO A 57 11.07 10.04 -2.91
CA PRO A 57 11.84 11.26 -3.00
C PRO A 57 12.68 11.47 -1.74
N ALA A 58 13.92 11.96 -1.92
CA ALA A 58 14.83 12.23 -0.81
C ALA A 58 14.35 13.35 0.14
N SER A 59 13.36 14.14 -0.28
CA SER A 59 12.70 15.15 0.54
C SER A 59 11.78 14.57 1.61
N GLU A 60 11.50 13.25 1.59
CA GLU A 60 10.48 12.60 2.42
C GLU A 60 9.13 13.31 2.34
N HIS A 61 8.80 13.78 1.15
CA HIS A 61 7.61 14.57 0.90
C HIS A 61 7.15 14.42 -0.54
N PHE A 62 5.87 14.08 -0.73
CA PHE A 62 5.20 14.11 -2.03
C PHE A 62 4.28 15.33 -2.18
N SER A 63 4.20 15.89 -3.39
CA SER A 63 3.16 16.83 -3.80
C SER A 63 1.91 16.11 -4.37
N HIS A 64 0.83 16.86 -4.58
CA HIS A 64 -0.37 16.35 -5.26
C HIS A 64 -0.07 15.93 -6.69
N GLU A 65 0.73 16.71 -7.40
CA GLU A 65 1.14 16.46 -8.78
C GLU A 65 1.95 15.16 -8.85
N GLU A 66 2.92 14.97 -7.96
CA GLU A 66 3.76 13.77 -7.95
C GLU A 66 2.93 12.51 -7.67
N LEU A 67 2.04 12.53 -6.67
CA LEU A 67 1.15 11.40 -6.39
C LEU A 67 0.14 11.17 -7.53
N GLY A 68 -0.37 12.25 -8.13
CA GLY A 68 -1.27 12.18 -9.28
C GLY A 68 -0.60 11.54 -10.51
N GLU A 69 0.64 11.92 -10.81
CA GLU A 69 1.44 11.34 -11.89
C GLU A 69 1.73 9.85 -11.64
N LEU A 70 2.09 9.49 -10.41
CA LEU A 70 2.31 8.10 -10.02
C LEU A 70 1.03 7.26 -10.22
N LEU A 71 -0.12 7.75 -9.73
CA LEU A 71 -1.41 7.08 -9.90
C LEU A 71 -1.83 6.98 -11.37
N TYR A 72 -1.60 8.03 -12.16
CA TYR A 72 -1.91 8.03 -13.58
C TYR A 72 -1.10 6.98 -14.35
N LYS A 73 0.19 6.86 -14.02
CA LYS A 73 1.12 5.95 -14.70
C LYS A 73 0.97 4.50 -14.27
N HIS A 74 0.68 4.26 -12.99
CA HIS A 74 0.78 2.93 -12.37
C HIS A 74 -0.56 2.40 -11.82
N GLY A 75 -1.62 3.20 -11.85
CA GLY A 75 -2.88 2.86 -11.21
C GLY A 75 -2.78 2.92 -9.68
N PRO A 76 -3.64 2.17 -8.95
CA PRO A 76 -3.67 2.21 -7.49
C PRO A 76 -2.36 1.76 -6.84
N ILE A 77 -1.94 2.47 -5.79
CA ILE A 77 -0.64 2.26 -5.13
C ILE A 77 -0.88 1.79 -3.70
N ILE A 78 -0.33 0.64 -3.34
CA ILE A 78 -0.27 0.18 -1.96
C ILE A 78 0.70 1.10 -1.19
N PHE A 79 0.33 1.55 0.00
CA PHE A 79 1.25 2.29 0.87
C PHE A 79 1.21 1.81 2.32
N GLY A 80 2.38 1.73 2.94
CA GLY A 80 2.58 1.44 4.36
C GLY A 80 2.69 2.72 5.16
N TRP A 81 1.96 2.82 6.26
CA TRP A 81 1.92 4.01 7.09
C TRP A 81 1.70 3.68 8.56
N LYS A 82 2.05 4.64 9.43
CA LYS A 82 1.84 4.54 10.87
C LYS A 82 0.52 5.19 11.25
N THR A 83 -0.43 4.43 11.77
CA THR A 83 -1.76 4.90 12.18
C THR A 83 -1.71 5.79 13.43
N PRO A 84 -2.79 6.54 13.77
CA PRO A 84 -2.83 7.38 14.98
C PRO A 84 -2.44 6.65 16.27
N ASN A 85 -2.80 5.36 16.39
CA ASN A 85 -2.46 4.51 17.54
C ASN A 85 -1.05 3.89 17.46
N ASN A 86 -0.17 4.41 16.61
CA ASN A 86 1.22 3.96 16.42
C ASN A 86 1.39 2.52 15.89
N SER A 87 0.36 1.93 15.30
CA SER A 87 0.45 0.63 14.63
C SER A 87 0.87 0.79 13.16
N TRP A 88 1.61 -0.17 12.62
CA TRP A 88 1.88 -0.23 11.19
C TRP A 88 0.68 -0.79 10.44
N HIS A 89 0.29 -0.13 9.36
CA HIS A 89 -0.86 -0.50 8.56
C HIS A 89 -0.60 -0.25 7.08
N MET A 90 -1.43 -0.87 6.24
CA MET A 90 -1.36 -0.69 4.80
C MET A 90 -2.73 -0.40 4.23
N SER A 91 -2.70 0.47 3.25
CA SER A 91 -3.86 0.96 2.53
C SER A 91 -3.52 1.05 1.05
N VAL A 92 -4.53 1.32 0.21
CA VAL A 92 -4.34 1.52 -1.23
C VAL A 92 -4.75 2.92 -1.59
N LEU A 93 -3.80 3.73 -2.04
CA LEU A 93 -4.00 5.04 -2.62
C LEU A 93 -4.70 4.89 -3.96
N THR A 94 -5.82 5.58 -4.14
CA THR A 94 -6.65 5.51 -5.35
C THR A 94 -6.88 6.86 -6.00
N GLY A 95 -6.60 7.96 -5.29
CA GLY A 95 -6.79 9.30 -5.84
C GLY A 95 -6.10 10.38 -5.01
N VAL A 96 -6.08 11.58 -5.59
CA VAL A 96 -5.67 12.81 -4.92
C VAL A 96 -6.75 13.86 -5.16
N ASP A 97 -7.02 14.68 -4.15
CA ASP A 97 -7.94 15.80 -4.22
C ASP A 97 -7.18 17.10 -3.92
N SER A 98 -6.89 17.85 -4.99
CA SER A 98 -6.19 19.13 -4.92
C SER A 98 -7.03 20.23 -4.27
N HIS A 99 -8.36 20.15 -4.31
CA HIS A 99 -9.23 21.17 -3.71
C HIS A 99 -9.19 21.10 -2.19
N THR A 100 -9.17 19.89 -1.63
CA THR A 100 -9.14 19.65 -0.18
C THR A 100 -7.73 19.35 0.34
N SER A 101 -6.72 19.38 -0.52
CA SER A 101 -5.34 19.01 -0.19
C SER A 101 -5.23 17.62 0.46
N SER A 102 -5.98 16.64 -0.05
CA SER A 102 -6.12 15.31 0.54
C SER A 102 -5.75 14.19 -0.43
N VAL A 103 -5.45 13.01 0.11
CA VAL A 103 -5.36 11.75 -0.63
C VAL A 103 -6.63 10.93 -0.40
N ILE A 104 -7.04 10.16 -1.41
CA ILE A 104 -8.16 9.22 -1.36
C ILE A 104 -7.59 7.82 -1.35
N PHE A 105 -8.06 6.98 -0.42
CA PHE A 105 -7.54 5.63 -0.27
C PHE A 105 -8.59 4.64 0.22
N HIS A 106 -8.32 3.36 -0.03
CA HIS A 106 -9.04 2.24 0.54
C HIS A 106 -8.26 1.68 1.72
N ASP A 107 -8.93 1.55 2.87
CA ASP A 107 -8.36 0.94 4.07
C ASP A 107 -9.02 -0.43 4.31
N PRO A 108 -8.24 -1.53 4.34
CA PRO A 108 -8.77 -2.87 4.60
C PRO A 108 -9.55 -3.03 5.91
N ARG A 109 -9.37 -2.14 6.89
CA ARG A 109 -10.06 -2.14 8.18
C ARG A 109 -11.26 -1.19 8.22
N GLN A 110 -11.23 -0.09 7.48
CA GLN A 110 -12.21 0.99 7.60
C GLN A 110 -13.18 1.07 6.40
N GLY A 111 -12.77 0.63 5.22
CA GLY A 111 -13.58 0.66 4.01
C GLY A 111 -12.96 1.47 2.87
N PRO A 112 -13.70 1.59 1.73
CA PRO A 112 -13.24 2.30 0.55
C PRO A 112 -13.43 3.82 0.65
N ASP A 113 -12.82 4.55 -0.29
CA ASP A 113 -12.98 5.98 -0.56
C ASP A 113 -12.90 6.93 0.65
N ILE A 114 -12.05 6.58 1.62
CA ILE A 114 -11.76 7.48 2.74
C ILE A 114 -10.62 8.43 2.41
N THR A 115 -10.56 9.56 3.10
CA THR A 115 -9.60 10.62 2.83
C THR A 115 -8.74 10.94 4.04
N MET A 116 -7.52 11.39 3.79
CA MET A 116 -6.67 12.03 4.80
C MET A 116 -5.91 13.22 4.17
N PRO A 117 -5.58 14.27 4.95
CA PRO A 117 -4.77 15.38 4.45
C PRO A 117 -3.43 14.88 3.89
N LEU A 118 -2.94 15.47 2.79
CA LEU A 118 -1.64 15.11 2.21
C LEU A 118 -0.49 15.33 3.19
N SER A 119 -0.56 16.40 4.00
CA SER A 119 0.41 16.64 5.06
C SER A 119 0.45 15.51 6.09
N TYR A 120 -0.70 14.92 6.41
CA TYR A 120 -0.81 13.80 7.34
C TYR A 120 -0.29 12.50 6.71
N PHE A 121 -0.56 12.29 5.42
CA PHE A 121 0.03 11.20 4.63
C PHE A 121 1.56 11.28 4.65
N ASN A 122 2.14 12.43 4.26
CA ASN A 122 3.59 12.65 4.26
C ASN A 122 4.18 12.51 5.68
N GLN A 123 3.48 12.91 6.74
CA GLN A 123 3.99 12.71 8.10
C GLN A 123 4.10 11.23 8.51
N ARG A 124 3.27 10.35 7.94
CA ARG A 124 3.04 8.99 8.46
C ARG A 124 3.41 7.87 7.51
N LEU A 125 3.74 8.18 6.27
CA LEU A 125 4.31 7.22 5.34
C LEU A 125 5.55 6.55 5.96
N ALA A 126 5.75 5.28 5.65
CA ALA A 126 6.87 4.49 6.14
C ALA A 126 8.20 4.85 5.45
N TRP A 127 8.62 6.12 5.46
CA TRP A 127 9.81 6.63 4.77
C TRP A 127 11.10 5.85 5.04
N GLN A 128 11.19 5.22 6.21
CA GLN A 128 12.35 4.45 6.62
C GLN A 128 12.50 3.10 5.89
N VAL A 129 11.56 2.71 5.01
CA VAL A 129 11.66 1.47 4.22
C VAL A 129 11.49 1.74 2.72
N PRO A 130 12.31 1.11 1.85
CA PRO A 130 12.27 1.35 0.40
C PRO A 130 11.00 0.80 -0.28
N HIS A 131 10.23 -0.03 0.43
CA HIS A 131 8.95 -0.59 -0.04
C HIS A 131 7.75 0.10 0.61
N ALA A 132 7.89 1.37 1.03
CA ALA A 132 6.80 2.13 1.65
C ALA A 132 5.60 2.30 0.70
N MET A 133 5.86 2.33 -0.61
CA MET A 133 4.85 2.39 -1.65
C MET A 133 5.13 1.34 -2.72
N LEU A 134 4.10 0.60 -3.13
CA LEU A 134 4.18 -0.50 -4.08
C LEU A 134 3.06 -0.37 -5.12
N TYR A 135 3.39 -0.53 -6.39
CA TYR A 135 2.43 -0.61 -7.50
C TYR A 135 2.61 -1.93 -8.26
N ARG A 136 1.76 -2.18 -9.24
CA ARG A 136 1.88 -3.34 -10.13
C ARG A 136 2.14 -2.89 -11.56
#